data_AF-A0A814U4U6-F1
#
_entry.id   AF-A0A814U4U6-F1
#
_cell.length_a   1.000
_cell.length_b   1.000
_cell.length_c   1.000
_cell.angle_alpha   90.00
_cell.angle_beta   90.00
_cell.angle_gamma   90.00
#
_symmetry.space_group_name_H-M   'P 1'
#
loop_
_entity.id
_entity.type
_entity.pdbx_description
1 polymer ?
#
loop_
_entity_poly.entity_id
_entity_poly.type
_entity_poly.pdbx_seq_one_letter_code
_entity_poly.pdbx_strand_id
1 'polypeptide(L)'
;MDNIGQQHDILRRDIDQDNINKTLFEQIDGWEKESIENIRSAAETVRIDLKQLTEESKKRLNNLMNKLSDELRSNQESDDYKEDDLDRWSSEIMTTESARLASAYGCWSRGKLVTKGIYSTEYEKLETLPNDEVTITLDCNARQFSYLHERTKTIVTVLVQECDCPLPWKLVVTLWYPGDKIEILNS
;
A
#
# COMPACT_ATOMS: atom_id res chain seq x y z
N MET A 1 -60.66 -9.50 36.96
CA MET A 1 -60.45 -8.91 35.61
C MET A 1 -59.79 -7.52 35.67
N ASP A 2 -59.67 -6.88 36.84
CA ASP A 2 -59.08 -5.54 37.00
C ASP A 2 -57.55 -5.43 36.78
N ASN A 3 -56.85 -6.55 36.59
CA ASN A 3 -55.39 -6.55 36.44
C ASN A 3 -54.93 -6.04 35.05
N ILE A 4 -55.73 -6.26 34.01
CA ILE A 4 -55.36 -5.88 32.64
C ILE A 4 -55.45 -4.36 32.43
N GLY A 5 -56.42 -3.69 33.08
CA GLY A 5 -56.55 -2.24 33.02
C GLY A 5 -55.39 -1.50 33.69
N GLN A 6 -54.95 -1.97 34.86
CA GLN A 6 -53.79 -1.39 35.54
C GLN A 6 -52.49 -1.60 34.76
N GLN A 7 -52.28 -2.78 34.17
CA GLN A 7 -51.10 -3.04 33.33
C GLN A 7 -51.08 -2.15 32.08
N HIS A 8 -52.23 -1.92 31.45
CA HIS A 8 -52.33 -0.99 30.31
C HIS A 8 -51.96 0.45 30.70
N ASP A 9 -52.44 0.94 31.84
CA ASP A 9 -52.17 2.31 32.29
C ASP A 9 -50.72 2.52 32.74
N ILE A 10 -50.06 1.47 33.26
CA ILE A 10 -48.62 1.48 33.54
C ILE A 10 -47.84 1.54 32.23
N LEU A 11 -48.16 0.67 31.26
CA LEU A 11 -47.49 0.66 29.95
C LEU A 11 -47.64 2.01 29.24
N ARG A 12 -48.84 2.61 29.31
CA ARG A 12 -49.11 3.90 28.71
C ARG A 12 -48.32 5.02 29.38
N ARG A 13 -48.12 4.98 30.70
CA ARG A 13 -47.32 5.96 31.43
C ARG A 13 -45.82 5.83 31.13
N ASP A 14 -45.35 4.61 30.92
CA ASP A 14 -43.95 4.33 30.56
C ASP A 14 -43.67 4.68 29.08
N ILE A 15 -44.68 4.57 28.21
CA ILE A 15 -44.62 5.01 26.80
C ILE A 15 -44.76 6.54 26.68
N ASP A 16 -45.69 7.15 27.43
CA ASP A 16 -45.91 8.60 27.46
C ASP A 16 -44.79 9.33 28.24
N GLN A 17 -43.85 8.59 28.83
CA GLN A 17 -42.55 9.14 29.25
C GLN A 17 -41.70 9.44 28.01
N ASP A 18 -42.10 10.49 27.27
CA ASP A 18 -41.29 11.21 26.26
C ASP A 18 -39.86 11.52 26.75
N ASN A 19 -39.65 11.47 28.06
CA ASN A 19 -38.37 11.61 28.73
C ASN A 19 -37.34 10.53 28.34
N ILE A 20 -37.76 9.28 28.08
CA ILE A 20 -36.84 8.19 27.66
C ILE A 20 -36.32 8.46 26.26
N ASN A 21 -37.20 8.80 25.33
CA ASN A 21 -36.81 9.14 23.96
C ASN A 21 -35.90 10.36 23.94
N LYS A 22 -36.24 11.41 24.71
CA LYS A 22 -35.41 12.61 24.83
C LYS A 22 -33.99 12.31 25.36
N THR A 23 -33.88 11.46 26.38
CA THR A 23 -32.57 11.08 26.96
C THR A 23 -31.72 10.28 25.97
N LEU A 24 -32.33 9.39 25.18
CA LEU A 24 -31.62 8.62 24.16
C LEU A 24 -31.14 9.51 22.99
N PHE A 25 -31.96 10.45 22.53
CA PHE A 25 -31.53 11.40 21.49
C PHE A 25 -30.37 12.28 21.96
N GLU A 26 -30.39 12.79 23.19
CA GLU A 26 -29.28 13.57 23.75
C GLU A 26 -27.98 12.75 23.86
N GLN A 27 -28.08 11.45 24.15
CA GLN A 27 -26.93 10.53 24.16
C GLN A 27 -26.38 10.29 22.75
N ILE A 28 -27.27 10.07 21.77
CA ILE A 28 -26.87 9.89 20.36
C ILE A 28 -26.18 11.15 19.84
N ASP A 29 -26.74 12.33 20.07
CA ASP A 29 -26.13 13.61 19.69
C ASP A 29 -24.75 13.79 20.34
N GLY A 30 -24.62 13.38 21.61
CA GLY A 30 -23.36 13.37 22.33
C GLY A 30 -22.30 12.48 21.68
N TRP A 31 -22.67 11.23 21.37
CA TRP A 31 -21.77 10.27 20.71
C TRP A 31 -21.41 10.69 19.29
N GLU A 32 -22.35 11.25 18.53
CA GLU A 32 -22.09 11.76 17.19
C GLU A 32 -21.06 12.91 17.24
N LYS A 33 -21.25 13.87 18.15
CA LYS A 33 -20.32 14.98 18.33
C LYS A 33 -18.93 14.50 18.75
N GLU A 34 -18.86 13.57 19.69
CA GLU A 34 -17.59 12.98 20.14
C GLU A 34 -16.89 12.22 19.02
N SER A 35 -17.63 11.41 18.25
CA SER A 35 -17.09 10.64 17.14
C SER A 35 -16.53 11.55 16.03
N ILE A 36 -17.26 12.61 15.67
CA ILE A 36 -16.81 13.60 14.69
C ILE A 36 -15.51 14.27 15.15
N GLU A 37 -15.41 14.63 16.43
CA GLU A 37 -14.21 15.27 16.97
C GLU A 37 -13.01 14.31 16.97
N ASN A 38 -13.23 13.05 17.35
CA ASN A 38 -12.20 12.01 17.32
C ASN A 38 -11.69 11.76 15.89
N ILE A 39 -12.59 11.66 14.91
CA ILE A 39 -12.22 11.48 13.50
C ILE A 39 -11.42 12.70 13.00
N ARG A 40 -11.84 13.91 13.36
CA ARG A 40 -11.11 15.14 12.99
C ARG A 40 -9.71 15.19 13.59
N SER A 41 -9.59 14.87 14.87
CA SER A 41 -8.30 14.82 15.57
C SER A 41 -7.36 13.80 14.93
N ALA A 42 -7.83 12.57 14.69
CA ALA A 42 -7.05 11.52 14.04
C ALA A 42 -6.62 11.91 12.62
N ALA A 43 -7.53 12.49 11.83
CA ALA A 43 -7.22 12.95 10.48
C ALA A 43 -6.17 14.07 10.49
N GLU A 44 -6.21 14.98 11.47
CA GLU A 44 -5.24 16.06 11.59
C GLU A 44 -3.85 15.55 12.00
N THR A 45 -3.78 14.59 12.92
CA THR A 45 -2.52 13.89 13.25
C THR A 45 -1.91 13.26 12.01
N VAL A 46 -2.69 12.50 11.23
CA VAL A 46 -2.21 11.86 9.99
C VAL A 46 -1.71 12.90 8.97
N ARG A 47 -2.37 14.06 8.84
CA ARG A 47 -1.91 15.13 7.94
C ARG A 47 -0.58 15.73 8.40
N ILE A 48 -0.41 15.95 9.69
CA ILE A 48 0.84 16.46 10.26
C ILE A 48 1.97 15.47 10.01
N ASP A 49 1.75 14.19 10.30
CA ASP A 49 2.73 13.11 10.11
C ASP A 49 3.12 12.99 8.63
N LEU A 50 2.13 13.00 7.72
CA LEU A 50 2.38 12.93 6.28
C LEU A 50 3.18 14.13 5.78
N LYS A 51 2.88 15.33 6.28
CA LYS A 51 3.60 16.55 5.94
C LYS A 51 5.06 16.47 6.41
N GLN A 52 5.29 16.02 7.64
CA GLN A 52 6.62 15.84 8.18
C GLN A 52 7.43 14.81 7.37
N LEU A 53 6.85 13.64 7.10
CA LEU A 53 7.48 12.60 6.29
C LEU A 53 7.84 13.11 4.88
N THR A 54 6.95 13.92 4.29
CA THR A 54 7.19 14.53 2.97
C THR A 54 8.37 15.49 3.02
N GLU A 55 8.44 16.39 4.00
CA GLU A 55 9.56 17.33 4.14
C GLU A 55 10.89 16.63 4.46
N GLU A 56 10.87 15.58 5.30
CA GLU A 56 12.05 14.77 5.59
C GLU A 56 12.56 14.05 4.33
N SER A 57 11.64 13.45 3.55
CA SER A 57 11.99 12.79 2.28
C SER A 57 12.59 13.76 1.26
N LYS A 58 12.01 14.97 1.16
CA LYS A 58 12.52 16.05 0.31
C LYS A 58 13.91 16.51 0.74
N LYS A 59 14.14 16.68 2.04
CA LYS A 59 15.46 17.03 2.59
C LYS A 59 16.49 15.96 2.26
N ARG A 60 16.15 14.67 2.41
CA ARG A 60 17.03 13.56 2.08
C ARG A 60 17.38 13.54 0.59
N LEU A 61 16.40 13.71 -0.29
CA LEU A 61 16.62 13.77 -1.74
C LEU A 61 17.52 14.96 -2.12
N ASN A 62 17.27 16.14 -1.56
CA ASN A 62 18.13 17.31 -1.80
C ASN A 62 19.58 17.06 -1.36
N ASN A 63 19.79 16.42 -0.21
CA ASN A 63 21.14 16.09 0.25
C ASN A 63 21.85 15.12 -0.70
N LEU A 64 21.14 14.10 -1.20
CA LEU A 64 21.69 13.16 -2.18
C LEU A 64 22.02 13.84 -3.50
N MET A 65 21.12 14.70 -4.00
CA MET A 65 21.35 15.46 -5.23
C MET A 65 22.55 16.41 -5.11
N ASN A 66 22.70 17.08 -3.97
CA ASN A 66 23.86 17.93 -3.72
C ASN A 66 25.15 17.10 -3.67
N LYS A 67 25.14 15.96 -2.97
CA LYS A 67 26.30 15.05 -2.91
C LYS A 67 26.69 14.55 -4.31
N LEU A 68 25.71 14.12 -5.10
CA LEU A 68 25.93 13.67 -6.47
C LEU A 68 26.48 14.80 -7.35
N SER A 69 25.97 16.02 -7.19
CA SER A 69 26.46 17.19 -7.93
C SER A 69 27.91 17.52 -7.58
N ASP A 70 28.29 17.42 -6.29
CA ASP A 70 29.66 17.63 -5.84
C ASP A 70 30.61 16.54 -6.37
N GLU A 71 30.19 15.27 -6.36
CA GLU A 71 30.95 14.14 -6.94
C GLU A 71 31.15 14.31 -8.45
N LEU A 72 30.09 14.64 -9.20
CA LEU A 72 30.16 14.90 -10.63
C LEU A 72 31.15 16.03 -10.96
N ARG A 73 31.11 17.13 -10.19
CA ARG A 73 32.03 18.25 -10.37
C ARG A 73 33.48 17.83 -10.09
N SER A 74 33.72 17.10 -9.01
CA SER A 74 35.06 16.60 -8.66
C SER A 74 35.62 15.67 -9.73
N ASN A 75 34.80 14.77 -10.28
CA ASN A 75 35.23 13.83 -11.32
C ASN A 75 35.45 14.51 -12.68
N GLN A 76 34.72 15.59 -12.96
CA GLN A 76 34.96 16.42 -14.15
C GLN A 76 36.31 17.13 -14.09
N GLU A 77 36.77 17.51 -12.90
CA GLU A 77 38.08 18.14 -12.70
C GLU A 77 39.24 17.14 -12.79
N SER A 78 39.00 15.84 -12.56
CA SER A 78 40.04 14.80 -12.57
C SER A 78 40.11 13.95 -13.85
N ASP A 79 39.17 14.11 -14.79
CA ASP A 79 39.07 13.33 -16.06
C ASP A 79 38.95 11.80 -15.85
N ASP A 80 38.48 11.36 -14.68
CA ASP A 80 38.40 9.94 -14.27
C ASP A 80 36.99 9.35 -14.40
N TYR A 81 36.20 9.75 -15.40
CA TYR A 81 34.87 9.16 -15.60
C TYR A 81 34.97 7.69 -16.02
N LYS A 82 34.50 6.79 -15.14
CA LYS A 82 34.29 5.37 -15.48
C LYS A 82 32.80 5.08 -15.58
N GLU A 83 32.44 4.21 -16.53
CA GLU A 83 31.06 3.75 -16.74
C GLU A 83 30.45 3.13 -15.47
N ASP A 84 31.28 2.45 -14.66
CA ASP A 84 30.91 1.88 -13.36
C ASP A 84 30.34 2.92 -12.36
N ASP A 85 30.77 4.20 -12.44
CA ASP A 85 30.26 5.26 -11.56
C ASP A 85 28.83 5.67 -11.95
N LEU A 86 28.50 5.65 -13.25
CA LEU A 86 27.15 5.93 -13.74
C LEU A 86 26.17 4.83 -13.33
N ASP A 87 26.58 3.56 -13.42
CA ASP A 87 25.77 2.43 -12.99
C ASP A 87 25.52 2.44 -11.48
N ARG A 88 26.53 2.82 -10.68
CA ARG A 88 26.38 3.01 -9.24
C ARG A 88 25.37 4.12 -8.93
N TRP A 89 25.52 5.30 -9.53
CA TRP A 89 24.62 6.42 -9.27
C TRP A 89 23.19 6.16 -9.76
N SER A 90 23.04 5.51 -10.91
CA SER A 90 21.73 5.08 -11.43
C SER A 90 21.06 4.11 -10.45
N SER A 91 21.82 3.16 -9.89
CA SER A 91 21.33 2.24 -8.86
C SER A 91 20.95 2.95 -7.57
N GLU A 92 21.71 3.95 -7.12
CA GLU A 92 21.39 4.74 -5.90
C GLU A 92 20.12 5.58 -6.08
N ILE A 93 19.92 6.19 -7.26
CA ILE A 93 18.71 6.94 -7.62
C ILE A 93 17.51 5.99 -7.72
N MET A 94 17.65 4.89 -8.45
CA MET A 94 16.60 3.86 -8.57
C MET A 94 16.23 3.25 -7.22
N THR A 95 17.19 3.02 -6.33
CA THR A 95 16.90 2.49 -4.98
C THR A 95 16.11 3.49 -4.13
N THR A 96 16.37 4.79 -4.28
CA THR A 96 15.65 5.83 -3.53
C THR A 96 14.27 6.16 -4.08
N GLU A 97 14.09 6.07 -5.40
CA GLU A 97 12.79 6.23 -6.05
C GLU A 97 11.91 4.97 -5.92
N SER A 98 12.50 3.78 -6.08
CA SER A 98 11.80 2.51 -5.85
C SER A 98 11.42 2.32 -4.38
N ALA A 99 12.15 2.86 -3.41
CA ALA A 99 11.72 2.86 -2.00
C ALA A 99 10.38 3.59 -1.77
N ARG A 100 9.95 4.48 -2.68
CA ARG A 100 8.62 5.13 -2.64
C ARG A 100 7.51 4.29 -3.27
N LEU A 101 7.86 3.33 -4.13
CA LEU A 101 6.92 2.46 -4.86
C LEU A 101 7.14 0.97 -4.55
N ALA A 102 7.97 0.65 -3.56
CA ALA A 102 8.38 -0.71 -3.25
C ALA A 102 7.14 -1.49 -2.86
N SER A 103 6.68 -2.34 -3.78
CA SER A 103 5.64 -3.29 -3.44
C SER A 103 6.18 -4.18 -2.34
N ALA A 104 5.50 -4.22 -1.19
CA ALA A 104 5.85 -5.15 -0.12
C ALA A 104 5.87 -6.59 -0.63
N TYR A 105 5.06 -6.90 -1.64
CA TYR A 105 4.97 -8.21 -2.26
C TYR A 105 4.95 -8.10 -3.79
N GLY A 106 5.67 -8.96 -4.50
CA GLY A 106 5.67 -8.91 -5.95
C GLY A 106 6.32 -10.13 -6.60
N CYS A 107 6.20 -10.21 -7.91
CA CYS A 107 6.94 -11.14 -8.74
C CYS A 107 7.70 -10.32 -9.79
N TRP A 108 9.01 -10.52 -9.87
CA TRP A 108 9.89 -9.88 -10.83
C TRP A 108 10.24 -10.86 -11.95
N SER A 109 10.69 -10.31 -13.08
CA SER A 109 11.16 -11.09 -14.23
C SER A 109 12.12 -12.19 -13.75
N ARG A 110 11.98 -13.39 -14.32
CA ARG A 110 12.67 -14.61 -13.85
C ARG A 110 12.06 -15.34 -12.67
N GLY A 111 10.78 -15.08 -12.35
CA GLY A 111 10.07 -15.78 -11.28
C GLY A 111 10.59 -15.44 -9.89
N LYS A 112 11.33 -14.34 -9.76
CA LYS A 112 11.87 -13.90 -8.47
C LYS A 112 10.77 -13.27 -7.66
N LEU A 113 10.47 -13.86 -6.51
CA LEU A 113 9.55 -13.28 -5.56
C LEU A 113 10.19 -12.12 -4.81
N VAL A 114 9.41 -11.07 -4.63
CA VAL A 114 9.67 -9.96 -3.72
C VAL A 114 8.79 -10.16 -2.50
N THR A 115 9.41 -10.30 -1.34
CA THR A 115 8.72 -10.38 -0.04
C THR A 115 9.31 -9.36 0.90
N LYS A 116 8.46 -8.48 1.45
CA LYS A 116 8.85 -7.30 2.25
C LYS A 116 9.90 -6.42 1.54
N GLY A 117 9.78 -6.28 0.22
CA GLY A 117 10.75 -5.53 -0.59
C GLY A 117 12.12 -6.20 -0.79
N ILE A 118 12.30 -7.44 -0.31
CA ILE A 118 13.53 -8.22 -0.47
C ILE A 118 13.34 -9.26 -1.58
N TYR A 119 14.32 -9.36 -2.48
CA TYR A 119 14.33 -10.35 -3.55
C TYR A 119 14.77 -11.72 -3.02
N SER A 120 13.98 -12.76 -3.29
CA SER A 120 14.43 -14.14 -3.06
C SER A 120 15.48 -14.54 -4.11
N THR A 121 16.56 -15.17 -3.65
CA THR A 121 17.62 -15.75 -4.48
C THR A 121 17.36 -17.21 -4.85
N GLU A 122 16.33 -17.84 -4.28
CA GLU A 122 16.17 -19.31 -4.29
C GLU A 122 15.41 -19.88 -5.50
N TYR A 123 14.95 -19.06 -6.44
CA TYR A 123 14.13 -19.55 -7.56
C TYR A 123 14.92 -19.78 -8.85
N GLU A 124 14.62 -20.91 -9.50
CA GLU A 124 15.10 -21.22 -10.84
C GLU A 124 14.73 -20.10 -11.80
N LYS A 125 15.71 -19.74 -12.63
CA LYS A 125 15.67 -18.58 -13.53
C LYS A 125 14.60 -18.80 -14.62
N LEU A 126 13.38 -18.38 -14.37
CA LEU A 126 12.25 -18.47 -15.31
C LEU A 126 12.36 -17.41 -16.41
N GLU A 127 13.15 -17.65 -17.46
CA GLU A 127 13.24 -16.67 -18.55
C GLU A 127 11.87 -16.48 -19.22
N THR A 128 11.31 -15.28 -19.06
CA THR A 128 10.13 -14.80 -19.78
C THR A 128 10.53 -14.46 -21.21
N LEU A 129 9.82 -15.04 -22.16
CA LEU A 129 10.00 -14.82 -23.59
C LEU A 129 8.91 -13.89 -24.14
N PRO A 130 9.14 -13.27 -25.31
CA PRO A 130 8.07 -12.53 -25.99
C PRO A 130 6.85 -13.41 -26.23
N ASN A 131 5.66 -12.85 -25.96
CA ASN A 131 4.35 -13.53 -26.03
C ASN A 131 4.12 -14.62 -24.97
N ASP A 132 4.93 -14.67 -23.90
CA ASP A 132 4.55 -15.46 -22.73
C ASP A 132 3.33 -14.82 -22.05
N GLU A 133 2.32 -15.64 -21.77
CA GLU A 133 1.16 -15.26 -20.99
C GLU A 133 1.36 -15.60 -19.51
N VAL A 134 0.90 -14.71 -18.65
CA VAL A 134 0.96 -14.85 -17.21
C VAL A 134 -0.39 -14.50 -16.63
N THR A 135 -0.91 -15.37 -15.77
CA THR A 135 -2.09 -15.09 -14.96
C THR A 135 -1.67 -14.69 -13.56
N ILE A 136 -2.11 -13.51 -13.12
CA ILE A 136 -1.95 -13.04 -11.75
C ILE A 136 -3.32 -13.11 -11.07
N THR A 137 -3.41 -13.83 -9.96
CA THR A 137 -4.65 -13.93 -9.17
C THR A 137 -4.42 -13.33 -7.80
N LEU A 138 -5.22 -12.32 -7.44
CA LEU A 138 -5.25 -11.69 -6.13
C LEU A 138 -6.44 -12.24 -5.34
N ASP A 139 -6.18 -13.04 -4.32
CA ASP A 139 -7.22 -13.54 -3.41
C ASP A 139 -7.16 -12.76 -2.10
N CYS A 140 -8.00 -11.72 -2.01
CA CYS A 140 -8.08 -10.84 -0.84
C CYS A 140 -8.65 -11.57 0.39
N ASN A 141 -9.44 -12.63 0.21
CA ASN A 141 -10.05 -13.38 1.31
C ASN A 141 -9.02 -14.30 1.95
N ALA A 142 -8.28 -15.04 1.13
CA ALA A 142 -7.18 -15.90 1.58
C ALA A 142 -5.88 -15.13 1.83
N ARG A 143 -5.85 -13.83 1.51
CA ARG A 143 -4.69 -12.93 1.67
C ARG A 143 -3.45 -13.49 0.99
N GLN A 144 -3.61 -13.89 -0.26
CA GLN A 144 -2.51 -14.41 -1.07
C GLN A 144 -2.55 -13.81 -2.46
N PHE A 145 -1.38 -13.76 -3.09
CA PHE A 145 -1.31 -13.61 -4.53
C PHE A 145 -0.71 -14.86 -5.14
N SER A 146 -1.14 -15.19 -6.35
CA SER A 146 -0.54 -16.25 -7.14
C SER A 146 -0.17 -15.75 -8.53
N TYR A 147 0.89 -16.33 -9.05
CA TYR A 147 1.48 -16.08 -10.35
C TYR A 147 1.53 -17.41 -11.08
N LEU A 148 0.79 -17.54 -12.18
CA LEU A 148 0.81 -18.70 -13.07
C LEU A 148 1.50 -18.30 -14.38
N HIS A 149 2.62 -18.94 -14.68
CA HIS A 149 3.27 -18.81 -15.98
C HIS A 149 2.68 -19.84 -16.95
N GLU A 150 1.96 -19.40 -17.99
CA GLU A 150 1.15 -20.31 -18.81
C GLU A 150 1.98 -21.32 -19.59
N ARG A 151 3.13 -20.90 -20.13
CA ARG A 151 4.02 -21.79 -20.90
C ARG A 151 4.62 -22.91 -20.05
N THR A 152 5.17 -22.60 -18.88
CA THR A 152 5.84 -23.60 -18.02
C THR A 152 4.86 -24.29 -17.06
N LYS A 153 3.63 -23.79 -16.96
CA LYS A 153 2.61 -24.20 -15.98
C LYS A 153 3.11 -24.10 -14.54
N THR A 154 4.10 -23.25 -14.30
CA THR A 154 4.63 -23.01 -12.96
C THR A 154 3.70 -22.06 -12.22
N ILE A 155 3.24 -22.48 -11.05
CA ILE A 155 2.44 -21.66 -10.16
C ILE A 155 3.29 -21.31 -8.95
N VAL A 156 3.33 -20.02 -8.63
CA VAL A 156 3.98 -19.50 -7.44
C VAL A 156 2.93 -18.77 -6.62
N THR A 157 2.74 -19.19 -5.37
CA THR A 157 1.78 -18.60 -4.44
C THR A 157 2.50 -18.00 -3.25
N VAL A 158 2.13 -16.78 -2.88
CA VAL A 158 2.72 -16.06 -1.76
C VAL A 158 1.62 -15.59 -0.82
N LEU A 159 1.80 -15.90 0.46
CA LEU A 159 0.96 -15.38 1.53
C LEU A 159 1.36 -13.94 1.86
N VAL A 160 0.38 -13.05 1.85
CA VAL A 160 0.55 -11.63 2.15
C VAL A 160 0.22 -11.41 3.62
N GLN A 161 1.19 -10.91 4.39
CA GLN A 161 0.93 -10.54 5.79
C GLN A 161 0.17 -9.21 5.83
N GLU A 162 -0.97 -9.18 6.52
CA GLU A 162 -1.85 -8.00 6.60
C GLU A 162 -1.15 -6.78 7.20
N CYS A 163 -0.25 -7.00 8.17
CA CYS A 163 0.53 -5.93 8.79
C CYS A 163 1.46 -5.22 7.80
N ASP A 164 1.86 -5.89 6.72
CA ASP A 164 2.81 -5.36 5.74
C ASP A 164 2.11 -4.77 4.50
N CYS A 165 0.90 -5.25 4.18
CA CYS A 165 0.17 -4.84 2.98
C CYS A 165 -1.35 -4.82 3.25
N PRO A 166 -1.85 -3.80 3.95
CA PRO A 166 -3.29 -3.67 4.19
C PRO A 166 -4.04 -3.37 2.89
N LEU A 167 -5.31 -3.74 2.85
CA LEU A 167 -6.18 -3.44 1.70
C LEU A 167 -6.49 -1.94 1.63
N PRO A 168 -6.72 -1.37 0.42
CA PRO A 168 -6.80 -2.05 -0.88
C PRO A 168 -5.44 -2.26 -1.57
N TRP A 169 -5.30 -3.39 -2.26
CA TRP A 169 -4.10 -3.69 -3.06
C TRP A 169 -4.11 -2.99 -4.42
N LYS A 170 -2.92 -2.71 -4.95
CA LYS A 170 -2.71 -2.12 -6.28
C LYS A 170 -1.75 -2.99 -7.07
N LEU A 171 -2.06 -3.24 -8.34
CA LEU A 171 -1.13 -3.89 -9.26
C LEU A 171 -0.21 -2.83 -9.87
N VAL A 172 1.10 -3.04 -9.75
CA VAL A 172 2.12 -2.21 -10.40
C VAL A 172 2.87 -3.09 -11.38
N VAL A 173 2.91 -2.66 -12.65
CA VAL A 173 3.69 -3.32 -13.69
C VAL A 173 4.77 -2.36 -14.16
N THR A 174 6.03 -2.79 -14.10
CA THR A 174 7.18 -1.99 -14.49
C THR A 174 7.82 -2.58 -15.73
N LEU A 175 7.96 -1.75 -16.77
CA LEU A 175 8.65 -2.08 -18.01
C LEU A 175 10.04 -1.46 -17.96
N TRP A 176 11.07 -2.21 -18.36
CA TRP A 176 12.46 -1.80 -18.14
C TRP A 176 13.11 -1.28 -19.41
N TYR A 177 12.77 -1.86 -20.57
CA TYR A 177 13.42 -1.53 -21.82
C TYR A 177 12.51 -0.68 -22.72
N PRO A 178 13.09 0.29 -23.46
CA PRO A 178 12.36 1.00 -24.50
C PRO A 178 11.75 0.03 -25.52
N GLY A 179 10.44 0.10 -25.70
CA GLY A 179 9.71 -0.76 -26.63
C GLY A 179 9.10 -2.02 -26.00
N ASP A 180 9.34 -2.27 -24.71
CA ASP A 180 8.56 -3.26 -23.94
C ASP A 180 7.06 -2.95 -24.05
N LYS A 181 6.26 -3.99 -24.25
CA LYS A 181 4.80 -3.90 -24.35
C LYS A 181 4.18 -4.99 -23.51
N ILE A 182 3.08 -4.64 -22.87
CA ILE A 182 2.21 -5.58 -22.17
C ILE A 182 0.78 -5.38 -22.67
N GLU A 183 0.02 -6.46 -22.70
CA GLU A 183 -1.41 -6.44 -22.94
C GLU A 183 -2.08 -7.06 -21.72
N ILE A 184 -3.05 -6.35 -21.15
CA ILE A 184 -3.85 -6.85 -20.03
C ILE A 184 -5.11 -7.47 -20.62
N LEU A 185 -5.21 -8.78 -20.52
CA LEU A 185 -6.38 -9.53 -20.96
C LEU A 185 -7.40 -9.60 -19.81
N ASN A 186 -8.66 -9.27 -20.10
CA ASN A 186 -9.75 -9.47 -19.15
C ASN A 186 -10.23 -10.92 -19.26
N SER A 187 -10.05 -11.69 -18.20
CA SER A 187 -10.57 -13.05 -18.03
C SER A 187 -11.94 -13.05 -17.35
#